data_AF-A0A538B9Q5-F1
#
_entry.id   AF-A0A538B9Q5-F1
#
_cell.length_a   1.000
_cell.length_b   1.000
_cell.length_c   1.000
_cell.angle_alpha   90.00
_cell.angle_beta   90.00
_cell.angle_gamma   90.00
#
_symmetry.space_group_name_H-M   'P 1'
#
loop_
_entity.id
_entity.type
_entity.pdbx_description
1 polymer ?
#
loop_
_entity_poly.entity_id
_entity_poly.type
_entity_poly.pdbx_seq_one_letter_code
_entity_poly.pdbx_strand_id
1 'polypeptide(L)'
;MAGLAVATVVLTGSVARSSASPADAKRAQAAALAAQIDVTAQRIAAVAARLGDAKAKLAATDNALAGASGALGAANGRFRAVKSRLADQAVDAYVHGGSLTLVQQLANSRGQDLPVRNHYASLAAGEDRAVADDLIAARQDLGTKRASLQRLEGDRRAVVASLDAQQATLRKTEASMRALLARVNGELAALVAAEQARRDAARRARGGRPGGTWDCIRQLESGNNYSAPGHKTPRPNSRTRPRCNSSSGPVGTSGRPPNGVVANCR
;
A
#
# COMPACT_ATOMS: atom_id res chain seq x y z
N MET A 1 -10.79 11.51 22.84
CA MET A 1 -10.96 10.52 23.92
C MET A 1 -12.26 10.83 24.65
N ALA A 2 -13.39 10.46 24.06
CA ALA A 2 -14.70 10.64 24.70
C ALA A 2 -15.06 9.30 25.36
N GLY A 3 -15.13 9.29 26.69
CA GLY A 3 -15.50 8.13 27.48
C GLY A 3 -16.97 7.81 27.25
N LEU A 4 -17.25 6.65 26.66
CA LEU A 4 -18.60 6.13 26.50
C LEU A 4 -18.98 5.47 27.84
N ALA A 5 -19.89 6.11 28.57
CA ALA A 5 -20.46 5.58 29.79
C ALA A 5 -21.32 4.36 29.47
N VAL A 6 -20.91 3.19 29.95
CA VAL A 6 -21.67 1.93 29.85
C VAL A 6 -22.71 1.94 30.96
N ALA A 7 -23.97 2.19 30.59
CA ALA A 7 -25.11 2.05 31.48
C ALA A 7 -25.47 0.56 31.62
N THR A 8 -25.15 -0.02 32.79
CA THR A 8 -25.49 -1.39 33.16
C THR A 8 -26.96 -1.46 33.56
N VAL A 9 -27.83 -1.78 32.60
CA VAL A 9 -29.25 -2.06 32.87
C VAL A 9 -29.38 -3.53 33.28
N VAL A 10 -29.68 -3.75 34.56
CA VAL A 10 -30.03 -5.07 35.11
C VAL A 10 -31.54 -5.27 34.95
N LEU A 11 -31.96 -6.01 33.94
CA LEU A 11 -33.35 -6.44 33.76
C LEU A 11 -33.57 -7.81 34.43
N THR A 12 -34.23 -7.82 35.58
CA THR A 12 -34.82 -9.02 36.18
C THR A 12 -36.22 -9.24 35.60
N GLY A 13 -36.31 -9.93 34.47
CA GLY A 13 -37.56 -10.27 33.79
C GLY A 13 -37.72 -11.78 33.62
N SER A 14 -38.84 -12.31 34.12
CA SER A 14 -39.29 -13.70 34.02
C SER A 14 -39.31 -14.18 32.57
N VAL A 15 -38.37 -15.06 32.20
CA VAL A 15 -38.27 -15.62 30.85
C VAL A 15 -39.40 -16.61 30.58
N ALA A 16 -40.45 -16.15 29.91
CA ALA A 16 -41.27 -17.02 29.08
C ALA A 16 -40.35 -17.67 28.04
N ARG A 17 -40.11 -18.98 28.17
CA ARG A 17 -39.35 -19.77 27.18
C ARG A 17 -40.16 -19.84 25.89
N SER A 18 -40.09 -18.79 25.09
CA SER A 18 -40.48 -18.86 23.69
C SER A 18 -39.61 -19.94 23.05
N SER A 19 -40.24 -21.03 22.62
CA SER A 19 -39.61 -22.16 21.93
C SER A 19 -39.23 -21.76 20.51
N ALA A 20 -38.41 -20.72 20.37
CA ALA A 20 -37.73 -20.44 19.11
C ALA A 20 -36.94 -21.68 18.74
N SER A 21 -37.24 -22.25 17.57
CA SER A 21 -36.57 -23.47 17.14
C SER A 21 -35.06 -23.21 17.06
N PRO A 22 -34.19 -24.19 17.36
CA PRO A 22 -32.74 -24.03 17.21
C PRO A 22 -32.31 -23.56 15.80
N ALA A 23 -33.15 -23.81 14.79
CA ALA A 23 -32.94 -23.34 13.43
C ALA A 23 -33.08 -21.81 13.31
N ASP A 24 -34.04 -21.18 13.99
CA ASP A 24 -34.26 -19.73 13.92
C ASP A 24 -33.13 -18.96 14.58
N ALA A 25 -32.60 -19.46 15.69
CA ALA A 25 -31.41 -18.90 16.33
C ALA A 25 -30.18 -18.92 15.40
N LYS A 26 -30.02 -19.97 14.59
CA LYS A 26 -28.92 -20.08 13.62
C LYS A 26 -29.10 -19.18 12.42
N ARG A 27 -30.34 -19.01 11.93
CA ARG A 27 -30.65 -18.00 10.89
C ARG A 27 -30.33 -16.59 11.37
N ALA A 28 -30.71 -16.25 12.59
CA ALA A 28 -30.39 -14.96 13.19
C ALA A 28 -28.87 -14.74 13.33
N GLN A 29 -28.13 -15.75 13.79
CA GLN A 29 -26.67 -15.69 13.88
C GLN A 29 -26.01 -15.51 12.49
N ALA A 30 -26.49 -16.21 11.46
CA ALA A 30 -25.98 -16.09 10.10
C ALA A 30 -26.26 -14.70 9.50
N ALA A 31 -27.46 -14.15 9.73
CA ALA A 31 -27.81 -12.80 9.29
C ALA A 31 -26.93 -11.73 9.96
N ALA A 32 -26.65 -11.88 11.26
CA ALA A 32 -25.75 -10.98 11.98
C ALA A 32 -24.30 -11.05 11.42
N LEU A 33 -23.82 -12.25 11.09
CA LEU A 33 -22.50 -12.43 10.49
C LEU A 33 -22.43 -11.82 9.08
N ALA A 34 -23.47 -12.01 8.25
CA ALA A 34 -23.56 -11.40 6.93
C ALA A 34 -23.48 -9.87 7.02
N ALA A 35 -24.27 -9.26 7.92
CA ALA A 35 -24.20 -7.81 8.16
C ALA A 35 -22.82 -7.34 8.62
N GLN A 36 -22.11 -8.12 9.46
CA GLN A 36 -20.75 -7.79 9.88
C GLN A 36 -19.74 -7.86 8.72
N ILE A 37 -19.89 -8.83 7.83
CA ILE A 37 -19.07 -8.95 6.61
C ILE A 37 -19.32 -7.74 5.71
N ASP A 38 -20.58 -7.35 5.48
CA ASP A 38 -20.93 -6.20 4.64
C ASP A 38 -20.33 -4.89 5.18
N VAL A 39 -20.44 -4.64 6.49
CA VAL A 39 -19.82 -3.47 7.14
C VAL A 39 -18.30 -3.50 6.97
N THR A 40 -17.67 -4.67 7.05
CA THR A 40 -16.21 -4.80 6.89
C THR A 40 -15.79 -4.60 5.44
N ALA A 41 -16.56 -5.12 4.49
CA ALA A 41 -16.35 -4.91 3.05
C ALA A 41 -16.43 -3.42 2.69
N GLN A 42 -17.43 -2.69 3.23
CA GLN A 42 -17.53 -1.23 3.05
C GLN A 42 -16.31 -0.49 3.64
N ARG A 43 -15.82 -0.90 4.82
CA ARG A 43 -14.60 -0.32 5.41
C ARG A 43 -13.37 -0.57 4.54
N ILE A 44 -13.22 -1.78 3.99
CA ILE A 44 -12.12 -2.10 3.08
C ILE A 44 -12.19 -1.25 1.81
N ALA A 45 -13.38 -1.11 1.21
CA ALA A 45 -13.58 -0.27 0.04
C ALA A 45 -13.20 1.21 0.33
N ALA A 46 -13.62 1.74 1.49
CA ALA A 46 -13.26 3.10 1.90
C ALA A 46 -11.74 3.28 2.12
N VAL A 47 -11.06 2.30 2.72
CA VAL A 47 -9.59 2.32 2.88
C VAL A 47 -8.88 2.22 1.53
N ALA A 48 -9.38 1.38 0.62
CA ALA A 48 -8.82 1.24 -0.72
C ALA A 48 -8.95 2.54 -1.53
N ALA A 49 -10.10 3.23 -1.45
CA ALA A 49 -10.29 4.54 -2.06
C ALA A 49 -9.28 5.57 -1.53
N ARG A 50 -9.14 5.68 -0.20
CA ARG A 50 -8.16 6.58 0.45
C ARG A 50 -6.72 6.27 0.05
N LEU A 51 -6.39 4.99 -0.14
CA LEU A 51 -5.07 4.57 -0.61
C LEU A 51 -4.85 4.96 -2.08
N GLY A 52 -5.89 4.88 -2.91
CA GLY A 52 -5.89 5.44 -4.26
C GLY A 52 -5.61 6.94 -4.27
N ASP A 53 -6.36 7.70 -3.47
CA ASP A 53 -6.20 9.15 -3.32
C ASP A 53 -4.80 9.53 -2.83
N ALA A 54 -4.29 8.79 -1.84
CA ALA A 54 -2.96 9.02 -1.28
C ALA A 54 -1.84 8.71 -2.29
N LYS A 55 -1.99 7.68 -3.14
CA LYS A 55 -1.07 7.41 -4.25
C LYS A 55 -1.11 8.51 -5.31
N ALA A 56 -2.30 8.99 -5.67
CA ALA A 56 -2.45 10.10 -6.60
C ALA A 56 -1.79 11.38 -6.04
N LYS A 57 -2.00 11.66 -4.75
CA LYS A 57 -1.34 12.78 -4.05
C LYS A 57 0.17 12.64 -4.05
N LEU A 58 0.71 11.43 -3.79
CA LEU A 58 2.15 11.17 -3.85
C LEU A 58 2.72 11.48 -5.24
N ALA A 59 2.07 10.98 -6.30
CA ALA A 59 2.49 11.26 -7.68
C ALA A 59 2.46 12.76 -8.00
N ALA A 60 1.42 13.47 -7.56
CA ALA A 60 1.35 14.93 -7.71
C ALA A 60 2.49 15.65 -6.95
N THR A 61 2.82 15.21 -5.73
CA THR A 61 3.95 15.75 -4.96
C THR A 61 5.29 15.46 -5.62
N ASP A 62 5.50 14.27 -6.18
CA ASP A 62 6.73 13.92 -6.90
C ASP A 62 6.90 14.80 -8.16
N ASN A 63 5.82 15.03 -8.91
CA ASN A 63 5.82 15.96 -10.06
C ASN A 63 6.14 17.40 -9.63
N ALA A 64 5.53 17.87 -8.52
CA ALA A 64 5.81 19.18 -7.98
C ALA A 64 7.28 19.32 -7.53
N LEU A 65 7.86 18.26 -6.94
CA LEU A 65 9.26 18.21 -6.53
C LEU A 65 10.20 18.27 -7.74
N ALA A 66 9.90 17.55 -8.82
CA ALA A 66 10.65 17.63 -10.07
C ALA A 66 10.60 19.05 -10.66
N GLY A 67 9.41 19.67 -10.71
CA GLY A 67 9.23 21.05 -11.15
C GLY A 67 10.00 22.06 -10.28
N ALA A 68 9.93 21.92 -8.96
CA ALA A 68 10.64 22.77 -8.01
C ALA A 68 12.17 22.61 -8.13
N SER A 69 12.66 21.39 -8.36
CA SER A 69 14.09 21.12 -8.59
C SER A 69 14.58 21.77 -9.88
N GLY A 70 13.79 21.68 -10.96
CA GLY A 70 14.08 22.38 -12.22
C GLY A 70 14.12 23.90 -12.05
N ALA A 71 13.13 24.48 -11.36
CA ALA A 71 13.09 25.90 -11.06
C ALA A 71 14.28 26.36 -10.20
N LEU A 72 14.69 25.56 -9.21
CA LEU A 72 15.87 25.82 -8.40
C LEU A 72 17.15 25.80 -9.24
N GLY A 73 17.28 24.85 -10.17
CA GLY A 73 18.38 24.79 -11.13
C GLY A 73 18.45 26.05 -12.00
N ALA A 74 17.32 26.51 -12.53
CA ALA A 74 17.23 27.74 -13.31
C ALA A 74 17.60 28.98 -12.50
N ALA A 75 17.08 29.11 -11.27
CA ALA A 75 17.43 30.21 -10.36
C ALA A 75 18.93 30.24 -10.04
N ASN A 76 19.54 29.07 -9.78
CA ASN A 76 20.99 28.96 -9.57
C ASN A 76 21.80 29.31 -10.84
N GLY A 77 21.29 29.01 -12.02
CA GLY A 77 21.85 29.47 -13.29
C GLY A 77 21.86 31.00 -13.41
N ARG A 78 20.71 31.64 -13.15
CA ARG A 78 20.57 33.11 -13.16
C ARG A 78 21.48 33.79 -12.15
N PHE A 79 21.51 33.27 -10.91
CA PHE A 79 22.39 33.79 -9.85
C PHE A 79 23.86 33.76 -10.28
N ARG A 80 24.33 32.66 -10.88
CA ARG A 80 25.71 32.56 -11.40
C ARG A 80 25.96 33.56 -12.53
N ALA A 81 25.01 33.74 -13.44
CA ALA A 81 25.15 34.69 -14.55
C ALA A 81 25.20 36.16 -14.07
N VAL A 82 24.37 36.54 -13.09
CA VAL A 82 24.43 37.88 -12.47
C VAL A 82 25.74 38.08 -11.73
N LYS A 83 26.19 37.07 -10.96
CA LYS A 83 27.47 37.12 -10.27
C LYS A 83 28.66 37.28 -11.24
N SER A 84 28.64 36.60 -12.38
CA SER A 84 29.68 36.74 -13.41
C SER A 84 29.70 38.17 -13.96
N ARG A 85 28.54 38.72 -14.35
CA ARG A 85 28.44 40.09 -14.85
C ARG A 85 28.96 41.13 -13.85
N LEU A 86 28.62 40.97 -12.58
CA LEU A 86 29.15 41.83 -11.51
C LEU A 86 30.67 41.72 -11.37
N ALA A 87 31.23 40.51 -11.50
CA ALA A 87 32.68 40.31 -11.45
C ALA A 87 33.37 40.94 -12.66
N ASP A 88 32.81 40.78 -13.86
CA ASP A 88 33.34 41.35 -15.09
C ASP A 88 33.35 42.88 -15.03
N GLN A 89 32.26 43.50 -14.54
CA GLN A 89 32.18 44.95 -14.30
C GLN A 89 33.19 45.42 -13.25
N ALA A 90 33.39 44.66 -12.16
CA ALA A 90 34.38 45.00 -11.15
C ALA A 90 35.82 44.93 -11.67
N VAL A 91 36.13 43.95 -12.53
CA VAL A 91 37.43 43.85 -13.20
C VAL A 91 37.63 45.01 -14.18
N ASP A 92 36.64 45.32 -14.99
CA ASP A 92 36.69 46.44 -15.94
C ASP A 92 36.93 47.77 -15.21
N ALA A 93 36.18 48.01 -14.13
CA ALA A 93 36.38 49.15 -13.26
C ALA A 93 37.78 49.16 -12.62
N TYR A 94 38.35 48.03 -12.24
CA TYR A 94 39.71 47.99 -11.70
C TYR A 94 40.77 48.30 -12.76
N VAL A 95 40.68 47.68 -13.94
CA VAL A 95 41.70 47.77 -15.00
C VAL A 95 41.72 49.16 -15.64
N HIS A 96 40.56 49.76 -15.89
CA HIS A 96 40.46 51.08 -16.52
C HIS A 96 40.57 52.26 -15.54
N GLY A 97 40.93 51.99 -14.27
CA GLY A 97 41.15 53.00 -13.23
C GLY A 97 39.86 53.50 -12.55
N GLY A 98 38.75 52.83 -12.80
CA GLY A 98 37.43 53.10 -12.23
C GLY A 98 36.93 54.47 -12.62
N SER A 99 35.97 55.00 -11.84
CA SER A 99 35.56 56.39 -12.02
C SER A 99 36.69 57.39 -11.73
N LEU A 100 37.82 56.98 -11.14
CA LEU A 100 38.91 57.84 -10.70
C LEU A 100 39.69 58.46 -11.87
N THR A 101 40.01 57.69 -12.91
CA THR A 101 40.57 58.20 -14.18
C THR A 101 39.60 59.17 -14.86
N LEU A 102 38.30 58.87 -14.79
CA LEU A 102 37.24 59.74 -15.32
C LEU A 102 37.10 61.04 -14.50
N VAL A 103 37.24 60.96 -13.17
CA VAL A 103 37.26 62.10 -12.24
C VAL A 103 38.50 62.97 -12.47
N GLN A 104 39.66 62.37 -12.71
CA GLN A 104 40.90 63.09 -13.03
C GLN A 104 40.81 63.78 -14.41
N GLN A 105 40.16 63.14 -15.39
CA GLN A 105 39.81 63.78 -16.67
C GLN A 105 38.69 64.82 -16.52
N LEU A 106 37.79 64.70 -15.54
CA LEU A 106 36.78 65.71 -15.19
C LEU A 106 37.40 66.97 -14.63
N ALA A 107 38.35 66.81 -13.70
CA ALA A 107 39.06 67.92 -13.08
C ALA A 107 39.86 68.77 -14.09
N ASN A 108 40.28 68.16 -15.20
CA ASN A 108 41.10 68.82 -16.24
C ASN A 108 40.31 69.33 -17.47
N SER A 109 38.98 69.12 -17.54
CA SER A 109 38.17 69.52 -18.71
C SER A 109 37.53 70.91 -18.56
N ARG A 110 37.51 71.69 -19.65
CA ARG A 110 36.90 73.04 -19.71
C ARG A 110 35.37 72.94 -19.60
N GLY A 111 34.73 73.90 -18.92
CA GLY A 111 33.36 73.80 -18.36
C GLY A 111 32.17 73.58 -19.31
N GLN A 112 32.35 73.42 -20.63
CA GLN A 112 31.23 73.17 -21.54
C GLN A 112 30.79 71.69 -21.61
N ASP A 113 31.64 70.73 -21.20
CA ASP A 113 31.31 69.28 -21.24
C ASP A 113 30.63 68.73 -19.97
N LEU A 114 30.38 69.59 -18.98
CA LEU A 114 29.84 69.22 -17.67
C LEU A 114 28.49 68.46 -17.72
N PRO A 115 27.49 68.85 -18.55
CA PRO A 115 26.20 68.16 -18.59
C PRO A 115 26.29 66.71 -19.11
N VAL A 116 27.08 66.49 -20.16
CA VAL A 116 27.26 65.17 -20.78
C VAL A 116 27.94 64.22 -19.79
N ARG A 117 28.92 64.72 -19.04
CA ARG A 117 29.65 63.96 -18.02
C ARG A 117 28.80 63.57 -16.82
N ASN A 118 27.97 64.49 -16.33
CA ASN A 118 27.01 64.20 -15.26
C ASN A 118 26.02 63.12 -15.69
N HIS A 119 25.60 63.14 -16.96
CA HIS A 119 24.77 62.10 -17.54
C HIS A 119 25.49 60.74 -17.57
N TYR A 120 26.73 60.66 -18.06
CA TYR A 120 27.51 59.41 -18.05
C TYR A 120 27.75 58.85 -16.64
N ALA A 121 28.12 59.69 -15.68
CA ALA A 121 28.31 59.27 -14.29
C ALA A 121 27.01 58.72 -13.67
N SER A 122 25.87 59.34 -13.99
CA SER A 122 24.55 58.85 -13.55
C SER A 122 24.16 57.51 -14.19
N LEU A 123 24.50 57.30 -15.46
CA LEU A 123 24.27 56.04 -16.16
C LEU A 123 25.12 54.91 -15.59
N ALA A 124 26.43 55.14 -15.40
CA ALA A 124 27.34 54.16 -14.81
C ALA A 124 26.94 53.78 -13.38
N ALA A 125 26.64 54.78 -12.53
CA ALA A 125 26.17 54.53 -11.17
C ALA A 125 24.78 53.88 -11.12
N GLY A 126 23.96 54.06 -12.17
CA GLY A 126 22.67 53.38 -12.33
C GLY A 126 22.84 51.90 -12.68
N GLU A 127 23.77 51.57 -13.57
CA GLU A 127 24.05 50.20 -13.99
C GLU A 127 24.62 49.35 -12.85
N ASP A 128 25.58 49.88 -12.08
CA ASP A 128 26.15 49.17 -10.92
C ASP A 128 25.08 48.86 -9.86
N ARG A 129 24.20 49.82 -9.57
CA ARG A 129 23.07 49.62 -8.65
C ARG A 129 22.11 48.55 -9.18
N ALA A 130 21.78 48.59 -10.47
CA ALA A 130 20.91 47.60 -11.09
C ALA A 130 21.48 46.18 -10.99
N VAL A 131 22.79 45.99 -11.20
CA VAL A 131 23.42 44.66 -11.07
C VAL A 131 23.48 44.19 -9.62
N ALA A 132 23.71 45.09 -8.65
CA ALA A 132 23.66 44.76 -7.23
C ALA A 132 22.23 44.36 -6.80
N ASP A 133 21.22 45.10 -7.25
CA ASP A 133 19.80 44.81 -6.99
C ASP A 133 19.39 43.47 -7.61
N ASP A 134 19.82 43.19 -8.85
CA ASP A 134 19.61 41.90 -9.52
C ASP A 134 20.23 40.73 -8.73
N LEU A 135 21.41 40.93 -8.13
CA LEU A 135 22.07 39.90 -7.33
C LEU A 135 21.29 39.61 -6.04
N ILE A 136 20.80 40.66 -5.37
CA ILE A 136 19.96 40.55 -4.17
C ILE A 136 18.67 39.81 -4.51
N ALA A 137 17.99 40.22 -5.58
CA ALA A 137 16.77 39.59 -6.07
C ALA A 137 17.00 38.10 -6.41
N ALA A 138 18.09 37.77 -7.11
CA ALA A 138 18.45 36.40 -7.44
C ALA A 138 18.72 35.54 -6.19
N ARG A 139 19.36 36.11 -5.16
CA ARG A 139 19.60 35.43 -3.88
C ARG A 139 18.29 35.16 -3.12
N GLN A 140 17.38 36.13 -3.11
CA GLN A 140 16.05 35.99 -2.49
C GLN A 140 15.19 34.94 -3.20
N ASP A 141 15.18 34.93 -4.53
CA ASP A 141 14.48 33.90 -5.32
C ASP A 141 15.04 32.51 -5.01
N LEU A 142 16.38 32.36 -5.02
CA LEU A 142 17.04 31.10 -4.68
C LEU A 142 16.65 30.60 -3.27
N GLY A 143 16.62 31.49 -2.29
CA GLY A 143 16.16 31.17 -0.93
C GLY A 143 14.72 30.68 -0.89
N THR A 144 13.83 31.37 -1.61
CA THR A 144 12.40 31.02 -1.72
C THR A 144 12.21 29.65 -2.37
N LYS A 145 12.94 29.34 -3.45
CA LYS A 145 12.87 28.03 -4.13
C LYS A 145 13.38 26.90 -3.24
N ARG A 146 14.47 27.10 -2.50
CA ARG A 146 14.98 26.10 -1.53
C ARG A 146 13.96 25.81 -0.43
N ALA A 147 13.37 26.84 0.16
CA ALA A 147 12.35 26.67 1.19
C ALA A 147 11.09 25.97 0.65
N SER A 148 10.71 26.22 -0.60
CA SER A 148 9.62 25.50 -1.27
C SER A 148 9.93 24.02 -1.48
N LEU A 149 11.15 23.69 -1.93
CA LEU A 149 11.59 22.30 -2.12
C LEU A 149 11.58 21.53 -0.79
N GLN A 150 12.14 22.12 0.27
CA GLN A 150 12.16 21.52 1.60
C GLN A 150 10.75 21.26 2.15
N ARG A 151 9.80 22.16 1.90
CA ARG A 151 8.38 21.95 2.26
C ARG A 151 7.78 20.77 1.51
N LEU A 152 7.99 20.68 0.19
CA LEU A 152 7.51 19.56 -0.63
C LEU A 152 8.12 18.21 -0.19
N GLU A 153 9.38 18.18 0.20
CA GLU A 153 10.01 16.98 0.78
C GLU A 153 9.41 16.59 2.13
N GLY A 154 9.02 17.57 2.95
CA GLY A 154 8.23 17.36 4.17
C GLY A 154 6.87 16.74 3.88
N ASP A 155 6.13 17.34 2.94
CA ASP A 155 4.81 16.87 2.52
C ASP A 155 4.86 15.45 1.96
N ARG A 156 5.86 15.15 1.12
CA ARG A 156 6.10 13.81 0.58
C ARG A 156 6.28 12.77 1.67
N ARG A 157 7.13 13.06 2.68
CA ARG A 157 7.34 12.15 3.82
C ARG A 157 6.05 11.93 4.61
N ALA A 158 5.26 12.96 4.82
CA ALA A 158 3.97 12.85 5.51
C ALA A 158 2.97 11.99 4.72
N VAL A 159 2.91 12.13 3.40
CA VAL A 159 2.06 11.29 2.53
C VAL A 159 2.49 9.82 2.58
N VAL A 160 3.79 9.54 2.50
CA VAL A 160 4.32 8.17 2.62
C VAL A 160 3.98 7.55 3.98
N ALA A 161 4.19 8.28 5.08
CA ALA A 161 3.83 7.80 6.41
C ALA A 161 2.32 7.50 6.55
N SER A 162 1.47 8.32 5.94
CA SER A 162 0.02 8.09 5.89
C SER A 162 -0.33 6.83 5.10
N LEU A 163 0.32 6.59 3.95
CA LEU A 163 0.16 5.38 3.16
C LEU A 163 0.53 4.12 3.97
N ASP A 164 1.66 4.15 4.67
CA ASP A 164 2.12 3.02 5.48
C ASP A 164 1.13 2.70 6.62
N ALA A 165 0.60 3.73 7.30
CA ALA A 165 -0.41 3.56 8.34
C ALA A 165 -1.72 2.96 7.79
N GLN A 166 -2.15 3.39 6.60
CA GLN A 166 -3.33 2.83 5.93
C GLN A 166 -3.13 1.37 5.52
N GLN A 167 -1.96 1.03 4.98
CA GLN A 167 -1.61 -0.37 4.65
C GLN A 167 -1.59 -1.26 5.89
N ALA A 168 -1.02 -0.78 7.01
CA ALA A 168 -1.03 -1.51 8.27
C ALA A 168 -2.46 -1.77 8.77
N THR A 169 -3.33 -0.75 8.67
CA THR A 169 -4.75 -0.87 9.03
C THR A 169 -5.48 -1.90 8.17
N LEU A 170 -5.21 -1.92 6.86
CA LEU A 170 -5.78 -2.90 5.93
C LEU A 170 -5.34 -4.33 6.29
N ARG A 171 -4.04 -4.56 6.51
CA ARG A 171 -3.50 -5.87 6.91
C ARG A 171 -4.12 -6.37 8.22
N LYS A 172 -4.29 -5.47 9.20
CA LYS A 172 -4.96 -5.81 10.47
C LYS A 172 -6.41 -6.23 10.25
N THR A 173 -7.13 -5.50 9.40
CA THR A 173 -8.53 -5.79 9.05
C THR A 173 -8.64 -7.15 8.36
N GLU A 174 -7.75 -7.44 7.42
CA GLU A 174 -7.70 -8.73 6.72
C GLU A 174 -7.42 -9.89 7.68
N ALA A 175 -6.46 -9.73 8.59
CA ALA A 175 -6.17 -10.73 9.62
C ALA A 175 -7.39 -11.00 10.52
N SER A 176 -8.11 -9.93 10.94
CA SER A 176 -9.34 -10.07 11.72
C SER A 176 -10.44 -10.82 10.95
N MET A 177 -10.61 -10.57 9.64
CA MET A 177 -11.57 -11.31 8.82
C MET A 177 -11.23 -12.80 8.72
N ARG A 178 -9.95 -13.13 8.48
CA ARG A 178 -9.51 -14.53 8.41
C ARG A 178 -9.73 -15.25 9.74
N ALA A 179 -9.46 -14.61 10.86
CA ALA A 179 -9.72 -15.17 12.18
C ALA A 179 -11.22 -15.42 12.42
N LEU A 180 -12.08 -14.48 12.01
CA LEU A 180 -13.54 -14.64 12.09
C LEU A 180 -14.03 -15.82 11.24
N LEU A 181 -13.57 -15.93 9.99
CA LEU A 181 -13.92 -17.05 9.11
C LEU A 181 -13.45 -18.40 9.68
N ALA A 182 -12.23 -18.47 10.21
CA ALA A 182 -11.71 -19.69 10.84
C ALA A 182 -12.56 -20.11 12.04
N ARG A 183 -12.97 -19.15 12.88
CA ARG A 183 -13.86 -19.41 14.02
C ARG A 183 -15.22 -19.93 13.58
N VAL A 184 -15.86 -19.27 12.62
CA VAL A 184 -17.18 -19.66 12.10
C VAL A 184 -17.13 -21.06 11.47
N ASN A 185 -16.08 -21.36 10.70
CA ASN A 185 -15.88 -22.69 10.12
C ASN A 185 -15.69 -23.77 11.21
N GLY A 186 -14.95 -23.46 12.28
CA GLY A 186 -14.79 -24.36 13.42
C GLY A 186 -16.10 -24.63 14.15
N GLU A 187 -16.89 -23.58 14.41
CA GLU A 187 -18.22 -23.70 15.04
C GLU A 187 -19.19 -24.51 14.16
N LEU A 188 -19.18 -24.31 12.83
CA LEU A 188 -19.99 -25.08 11.89
C LEU A 188 -19.59 -26.55 11.84
N ALA A 189 -18.28 -26.85 11.79
CA ALA A 189 -17.78 -28.22 11.82
C ALA A 189 -18.23 -28.97 13.08
N ALA A 190 -18.16 -28.31 14.25
CA ALA A 190 -18.61 -28.88 15.52
C ALA A 190 -20.13 -29.16 15.51
N LEU A 191 -20.94 -28.27 14.93
CA LEU A 191 -22.39 -28.47 14.82
C LEU A 191 -22.75 -29.62 13.88
N VAL A 192 -22.07 -29.72 12.74
CA VAL A 192 -22.28 -30.83 11.78
C VAL A 192 -21.92 -32.17 12.42
N ALA A 193 -20.80 -32.25 13.16
CA ALA A 193 -20.40 -33.45 13.87
C ALA A 193 -21.43 -33.85 14.95
N ALA A 194 -21.93 -32.88 15.73
CA ALA A 194 -22.96 -33.13 16.74
C ALA A 194 -24.28 -33.65 16.13
N GLU A 195 -24.70 -33.10 14.99
CA GLU A 195 -25.89 -33.53 14.27
C GLU A 195 -25.71 -34.93 13.66
N GLN A 196 -24.54 -35.23 13.08
CA GLN A 196 -24.21 -36.57 12.58
C GLN A 196 -24.27 -37.61 13.71
N ALA A 197 -23.68 -37.32 14.87
CA ALA A 197 -23.71 -38.19 16.03
C ALA A 197 -25.15 -38.45 16.54
N ARG A 198 -26.01 -37.42 16.54
CA ARG A 198 -27.44 -37.58 16.87
C ARG A 198 -28.17 -38.49 15.88
N ARG A 199 -27.90 -38.35 14.59
CA ARG A 199 -28.49 -39.21 13.55
C ARG A 199 -28.01 -40.65 13.66
N ASP A 200 -26.74 -40.88 13.97
CA ASP A 200 -26.21 -42.21 14.24
C ASP A 200 -26.84 -42.87 15.46
N ALA A 201 -27.00 -42.12 16.56
CA ALA A 201 -27.68 -42.60 17.75
C ALA A 201 -29.15 -42.95 17.46
N ALA A 202 -29.87 -42.11 16.70
CA ALA A 202 -31.25 -42.38 16.29
C ALA A 202 -31.36 -43.61 15.37
N ARG A 203 -30.40 -43.81 14.46
CA ARG A 203 -30.32 -45.03 13.63
C ARG A 203 -30.10 -46.28 14.48
N ARG A 204 -29.21 -46.24 15.48
CA ARG A 204 -28.99 -47.36 16.40
C ARG A 204 -30.23 -47.66 17.24
N ALA A 205 -30.94 -46.63 17.71
CA ALA A 205 -32.19 -46.81 18.45
C ALA A 205 -33.31 -47.43 17.60
N ARG A 206 -33.38 -47.12 16.30
CA ARG A 206 -34.38 -47.69 15.37
C ARG A 206 -33.97 -49.05 14.79
N GLY A 207 -32.69 -49.27 14.53
CA GLY A 207 -32.10 -50.50 13.99
C GLY A 207 -31.73 -51.55 15.03
N GLY A 208 -31.88 -51.24 16.32
CA GLY A 208 -31.70 -52.17 17.44
C GLY A 208 -32.82 -53.21 17.62
N ARG A 209 -33.66 -53.42 16.60
CA ARG A 209 -34.34 -54.71 16.45
C ARG A 209 -33.40 -55.57 15.59
N PRO A 210 -32.49 -56.36 16.19
CA PRO A 210 -31.74 -57.36 15.45
C PRO A 210 -32.73 -58.17 14.63
N GLY A 211 -32.41 -58.41 13.36
CA GLY A 211 -33.27 -59.07 12.38
C GLY A 211 -34.20 -60.07 13.03
N GLY A 212 -35.47 -59.70 13.15
CA GLY A 212 -36.53 -60.64 13.44
C GLY A 212 -36.60 -61.59 12.26
N THR A 213 -35.92 -62.73 12.37
CA THR A 213 -36.14 -64.00 11.63
C THR A 213 -35.97 -64.00 10.10
N TRP A 214 -36.09 -62.86 9.41
CA TRP A 214 -36.04 -62.78 7.94
C TRP A 214 -34.63 -62.74 7.35
N ASP A 215 -33.62 -62.22 8.07
CA ASP A 215 -32.22 -62.29 7.60
C ASP A 215 -31.65 -63.72 7.68
N CYS A 216 -32.16 -64.56 8.60
CA CYS A 216 -31.83 -65.99 8.62
C CYS A 216 -32.38 -66.73 7.38
N ILE A 217 -33.49 -66.28 6.78
CA ILE A 217 -34.09 -66.91 5.60
C ILE A 217 -33.32 -66.53 4.32
N ARG A 218 -32.88 -65.27 4.17
CA ARG A 218 -32.10 -64.84 2.99
C ARG A 218 -30.68 -65.42 2.95
N GLN A 219 -30.10 -65.77 4.11
CA GLN A 219 -28.83 -66.50 4.17
C GLN A 219 -28.98 -67.97 3.72
N LEU A 220 -30.18 -68.56 3.85
CA LEU A 220 -30.45 -69.93 3.40
C LEU A 220 -30.73 -70.04 1.90
N GLU A 221 -31.29 -69.00 1.25
CA GLU A 221 -31.54 -69.02 -0.21
C GLU A 221 -30.30 -68.69 -1.08
N SER A 222 -29.33 -67.93 -0.56
CA SER A 222 -28.07 -67.67 -1.31
C SER A 222 -27.05 -68.83 -1.24
N GLY A 223 -27.39 -69.90 -0.50
CA GLY A 223 -26.64 -71.16 -0.46
C GLY A 223 -26.80 -72.04 -1.71
N ASN A 224 -27.69 -71.71 -2.66
CA ASN A 224 -27.78 -72.42 -3.93
C ASN A 224 -26.70 -71.96 -4.92
N ASN A 225 -25.50 -72.46 -4.68
CA ASN A 225 -24.76 -73.31 -5.59
C ASN A 225 -25.38 -73.48 -7.01
N TYR A 226 -25.21 -72.48 -7.88
CA TYR A 226 -25.03 -72.76 -9.31
C TYR A 226 -23.52 -72.79 -9.60
N SER A 227 -22.89 -73.90 -9.23
CA SER A 227 -21.68 -74.37 -9.87
C SER A 227 -22.03 -74.69 -11.33
N ALA A 228 -21.82 -73.74 -12.25
CA ALA A 228 -21.76 -74.06 -13.66
C ALA A 228 -20.47 -74.85 -13.94
N PRO A 229 -20.53 -76.06 -14.54
CA PRO A 229 -19.36 -76.88 -14.77
C PRO A 229 -18.62 -76.42 -16.04
N GLY A 230 -17.35 -76.06 -15.85
CA GLY A 230 -16.28 -76.32 -16.80
C GLY A 230 -16.08 -75.30 -17.92
N HIS A 231 -15.01 -74.51 -17.82
CA HIS A 231 -14.03 -74.40 -18.90
C HIS A 231 -12.62 -74.27 -18.31
N LYS A 232 -11.74 -75.14 -18.83
CA LYS A 232 -10.35 -75.34 -18.46
C LYS A 232 -9.44 -74.25 -19.05
N THR A 233 -8.52 -73.75 -18.21
CA THR A 233 -7.10 -73.42 -18.52
C THR A 233 -6.77 -72.21 -19.41
N PRO A 234 -5.49 -71.78 -19.52
CA PRO A 234 -4.55 -71.36 -18.47
C PRO A 234 -3.80 -70.05 -18.84
N ARG A 235 -3.16 -69.37 -17.87
CA ARG A 235 -1.73 -68.98 -17.86
C ARG A 235 -1.40 -67.68 -17.10
N PRO A 236 -0.18 -67.59 -16.57
CA PRO A 236 0.30 -66.50 -15.73
C PRO A 236 0.91 -65.38 -16.57
N ASN A 237 0.83 -64.14 -16.10
CA ASN A 237 1.81 -63.14 -16.51
C ASN A 237 2.22 -62.25 -15.33
N SER A 238 3.34 -62.64 -14.75
CA SER A 238 4.25 -61.80 -13.99
C SER A 238 4.72 -60.61 -14.83
N ARG A 239 4.21 -59.42 -14.53
CA ARG A 239 4.96 -58.17 -14.64
C ARG A 239 4.76 -57.40 -13.35
N THR A 240 5.69 -57.48 -12.40
CA THR A 240 6.87 -56.62 -12.39
C THR A 240 6.46 -55.17 -12.65
N ARG A 241 6.30 -54.39 -11.58
CA ARG A 241 7.36 -53.46 -11.18
C ARG A 241 7.10 -52.82 -9.81
N PRO A 242 8.19 -52.58 -9.04
CA PRO A 242 8.18 -51.83 -7.80
C PRO A 242 8.22 -50.33 -8.09
N ARG A 243 7.75 -49.51 -7.15
CA ARG A 243 8.38 -48.22 -6.84
C ARG A 243 7.94 -47.72 -5.47
N CYS A 244 8.80 -47.98 -4.49
CA CYS A 244 9.13 -46.96 -3.51
C CYS A 244 9.62 -45.74 -4.30
N ASN A 245 9.03 -44.56 -4.07
CA ASN A 245 9.78 -43.32 -4.28
C ASN A 245 9.61 -42.43 -3.06
N SER A 246 10.66 -42.46 -2.27
CA SER A 246 11.05 -41.44 -1.32
C SER A 246 11.16 -40.08 -2.03
N SER A 247 10.49 -39.06 -1.52
CA SER A 247 11.02 -37.70 -1.60
C SER A 247 10.47 -36.87 -0.44
N SER A 248 10.89 -37.25 0.77
CA SER A 248 11.31 -36.27 1.76
C SER A 248 12.47 -35.46 1.14
N GLY A 249 12.20 -34.20 0.84
CA GLY A 249 13.17 -33.20 0.42
C GLY A 249 12.91 -31.89 1.18
N PRO A 250 13.94 -31.25 1.77
CA PRO A 250 13.80 -30.16 2.73
C PRO A 250 13.82 -28.77 2.07
N VAL A 251 13.39 -27.77 2.86
CA VAL A 251 13.84 -26.36 2.90
C VAL A 251 14.41 -25.75 1.61
N GLY A 252 13.64 -24.85 1.01
CA GLY A 252 14.10 -23.90 -0.01
C GLY A 252 13.65 -22.48 0.35
N THR A 253 14.45 -21.82 1.19
CA THR A 253 14.45 -20.37 1.38
C THR A 253 14.87 -19.63 0.10
N SER A 254 14.42 -18.37 -0.01
CA SER A 254 14.97 -17.28 -0.83
C SER A 254 14.58 -17.21 -2.31
N GLY A 255 14.19 -16.01 -2.77
CA GLY A 255 13.95 -15.74 -4.18
C GLY A 255 13.33 -14.39 -4.52
N ARG A 256 13.67 -13.34 -3.77
CA ARG A 256 13.42 -11.93 -4.11
C ARG A 256 14.35 -11.57 -5.29
N PRO A 257 13.87 -11.10 -6.46
CA PRO A 257 14.78 -10.64 -7.50
C PRO A 257 15.33 -9.25 -7.15
N PRO A 258 16.65 -9.02 -7.20
CA PRO A 258 17.19 -7.68 -7.31
C PRO A 258 17.29 -7.25 -8.78
N ASN A 259 16.89 -6.00 -9.00
CA ASN A 259 17.39 -5.03 -9.97
C ASN A 259 18.42 -5.51 -11.02
N GLY A 260 18.07 -5.26 -12.28
CA GLY A 260 18.93 -4.50 -13.20
C GLY A 260 20.12 -5.25 -13.80
N VAL A 261 19.91 -5.86 -14.97
CA VAL A 261 20.97 -6.00 -15.97
C VAL A 261 20.42 -5.51 -17.31
N VAL A 262 20.99 -4.39 -17.76
CA VAL A 262 20.78 -3.77 -19.06
C VAL A 262 21.67 -4.53 -20.05
N ALA A 263 21.08 -5.29 -20.97
CA ALA A 263 21.78 -5.82 -22.13
C ALA A 263 21.75 -4.78 -23.24
N ASN A 264 22.91 -4.19 -23.51
CA ASN A 264 23.16 -3.28 -24.62
C ASN A 264 23.81 -4.12 -25.74
N CYS A 265 23.13 -4.29 -26.87
CA CYS A 265 23.73 -4.85 -28.08
C CYS A 265 24.13 -3.71 -29.01
N ARG A 266 25.40 -3.71 -29.42
CA ARG A 266 25.94 -2.91 -30.52
C ARG A 266 25.51 -3.48 -31.86
#